data_AF-A0A3D0RG75-F1
#
_entry.id   AF-A0A3D0RG75-F1
#
_cell.length_a   1.000
_cell.length_b   1.000
_cell.length_c   1.000
_cell.angle_alpha   90.00
_cell.angle_beta   90.00
_cell.angle_gamma   90.00
#
_symmetry.space_group_name_H-M   'P 1'
#
loop_
_entity.id
_entity.type
_entity.pdbx_description
1 polymer ?
#
loop_
_entity_poly.entity_id
_entity_poly.type
_entity_poly.pdbx_seq_one_letter_code
_entity_poly.pdbx_strand_id
1 'polypeptide(L)'
;MKILADAHIPYLKGIAEQFGEVEYLPGNQFTKEAISDKDALIVRTVTHFGKDILEGTGVKLICSATIGFDHIDTRYCDAKGITWRTAPGCNANSVEQYVTASLLYLA
;
A
#
# COMPACT_ATOMS: atom_id res chain seq x y z
N MET A 1 14.34 -10.64 -2.07
CA MET A 1 12.89 -10.40 -1.90
C MET A 1 12.40 -9.78 -3.20
N LYS A 2 11.33 -10.32 -3.78
CA LYS A 2 10.65 -9.75 -4.96
C LYS A 2 9.53 -8.82 -4.49
N ILE A 3 9.65 -7.54 -4.82
CA ILE A 3 8.73 -6.49 -4.40
C ILE A 3 7.97 -5.99 -5.62
N LEU A 4 6.65 -5.90 -5.53
CA LEU A 4 5.84 -5.17 -6.50
C LEU A 4 5.30 -3.89 -5.86
N ALA A 5 5.58 -2.75 -6.47
CA ALA A 5 5.24 -1.43 -5.95
C ALA A 5 4.35 -0.64 -6.93
N ASP A 6 3.40 0.14 -6.39
CA ASP A 6 2.59 1.04 -7.22
C ASP A 6 3.51 2.15 -7.78
N ALA A 7 3.55 2.24 -9.12
CA ALA A 7 4.40 3.17 -9.87
C ALA A 7 4.14 4.66 -9.54
N HIS A 8 2.99 4.98 -8.93
CA HIS A 8 2.61 6.35 -8.60
C HIS A 8 2.85 6.72 -7.14
N ILE A 9 3.49 5.87 -6.33
CA ILE A 9 3.93 6.27 -4.99
C ILE A 9 5.13 7.21 -5.16
N PRO A 10 5.01 8.49 -4.75
CA PRO A 10 6.07 9.45 -4.96
C PRO A 10 7.30 9.08 -4.11
N TYR A 11 8.49 9.35 -4.67
CA TYR A 11 9.79 9.16 -4.01
C TYR A 11 10.14 7.72 -3.61
N LEU A 12 9.35 6.72 -4.00
CA LEU A 12 9.61 5.32 -3.64
C LEU A 12 10.82 4.73 -4.39
N LYS A 13 10.99 5.15 -5.66
CA LYS A 13 12.08 4.69 -6.52
C LYS A 13 13.44 5.13 -5.98
N GLY A 14 14.33 4.16 -5.78
CA GLY A 14 15.63 4.30 -5.13
C GLY A 14 15.62 3.95 -3.64
N ILE A 15 14.45 3.92 -2.99
CA ILE A 15 14.30 3.56 -1.58
C ILE A 15 13.94 2.07 -1.45
N ALA A 16 12.92 1.61 -2.19
CA ALA A 16 12.42 0.24 -2.09
C ALA A 16 13.49 -0.80 -2.49
N GLU A 17 14.37 -0.44 -3.43
CA GLU A 17 15.44 -1.28 -3.96
C GLU A 17 16.50 -1.64 -2.90
N GLN A 18 16.56 -0.91 -1.79
CA GLN A 18 17.43 -1.25 -0.65
C GLN A 18 16.98 -2.54 0.06
N PHE A 19 15.73 -2.98 -0.17
CA PHE A 19 15.12 -4.12 0.50
C PHE A 19 14.90 -5.33 -0.44
N GLY A 20 15.05 -5.17 -1.76
CA GLY A 20 14.83 -6.24 -2.72
C GLY A 20 14.82 -5.81 -4.19
N GLU A 21 14.51 -6.76 -5.07
CA GLU A 21 14.27 -6.50 -6.48
C GLU A 21 12.86 -5.93 -6.63
N VAL A 22 12.74 -4.73 -7.20
CA VAL A 22 11.47 -3.99 -7.28
C VAL A 22 10.98 -3.91 -8.72
N GLU A 23 9.76 -4.36 -8.92
CA GLU A 23 8.96 -4.10 -10.12
C GLU A 23 7.94 -3.00 -9.80
N TYR A 24 7.72 -2.09 -10.75
CA TYR A 24 6.73 -1.03 -10.61
C TYR A 24 5.62 -1.20 -11.64
N LEU A 25 4.38 -1.29 -11.16
CA LEU A 25 3.19 -1.31 -12.01
C LEU A 25 2.17 -0.28 -11.52
N PRO A 26 1.33 0.29 -12.39
CA PRO A 26 0.15 1.02 -11.96
C PRO A 26 -0.71 0.14 -11.03
N GLY A 27 -1.27 0.73 -9.97
CA GLY A 27 -2.07 -0.02 -9.00
C GLY A 27 -3.18 -0.88 -9.61
N ASN A 28 -3.85 -0.41 -10.67
CA ASN A 28 -4.89 -1.14 -11.39
C ASN A 28 -4.40 -2.35 -12.20
N GLN A 29 -3.09 -2.61 -12.24
CA GLN A 29 -2.47 -3.79 -12.86
C GLN A 29 -2.00 -4.83 -11.83
N PHE A 30 -2.33 -4.67 -10.54
CA PHE A 30 -2.05 -5.66 -9.49
C PHE A 30 -3.05 -6.82 -9.58
N THR A 31 -2.94 -7.63 -10.63
CA THR A 31 -3.75 -8.86 -10.79
C THR A 31 -3.14 -10.00 -9.99
N LYS A 32 -3.90 -11.09 -9.82
CA LYS A 32 -3.42 -12.32 -9.19
C LYS A 32 -2.14 -12.84 -9.84
N GLU A 33 -2.08 -12.79 -11.17
CA GLU A 33 -0.94 -13.24 -11.97
C GLU A 33 0.28 -12.35 -11.72
N ALA A 34 0.08 -11.03 -11.69
CA ALA A 34 1.15 -10.05 -11.46
C ALA A 34 1.76 -10.17 -10.05
N ILE A 35 0.97 -10.56 -9.05
CA ILE A 35 1.44 -10.70 -7.66
C ILE A 35 1.86 -12.13 -7.28
N SER A 36 1.59 -13.12 -8.13
CA SER A 36 1.73 -14.55 -7.79
C SER A 36 3.14 -14.93 -7.32
N ASP A 37 4.16 -14.36 -7.96
CA ASP A 37 5.57 -14.64 -7.67
C ASP A 37 6.25 -13.62 -6.73
N LYS A 38 5.48 -12.71 -6.14
CA LYS A 38 6.00 -11.61 -5.31
C LYS A 38 5.99 -11.98 -3.84
N ASP A 39 7.01 -11.54 -3.12
CA ASP A 39 7.12 -11.70 -1.67
C ASP A 39 6.39 -10.57 -0.92
N ALA A 40 6.47 -9.34 -1.45
CA ALA A 40 5.94 -8.15 -0.80
C ALA A 40 5.29 -7.18 -1.80
N LEU A 41 4.25 -6.48 -1.35
CA LEU A 41 3.53 -5.48 -2.13
C LEU A 41 3.62 -4.10 -1.44
N ILE A 42 3.88 -3.04 -2.21
CA ILE A 42 3.80 -1.65 -1.76
C ILE A 42 2.69 -0.94 -2.55
N VAL A 43 1.59 -0.59 -1.90
CA VAL A 43 0.31 -0.33 -2.57
C VAL A 43 -0.33 1.00 -2.19
N ARG A 44 -1.36 1.38 -2.94
CA ARG A 44 -2.34 2.43 -2.61
C ARG A 44 -3.75 1.85 -2.65
N THR A 45 -4.78 2.69 -2.58
CA THR A 45 -6.20 2.29 -2.47
C THR A 45 -6.84 1.73 -3.74
N VAL A 46 -6.12 1.68 -4.87
CA VAL A 46 -6.71 1.35 -6.18
C VAL A 46 -7.18 -0.11 -6.25
N THR A 47 -6.42 -1.03 -5.66
CA THR A 47 -6.68 -2.47 -5.74
C THR A 47 -7.10 -3.01 -4.39
N HIS A 48 -8.12 -3.86 -4.40
CA HIS A 48 -8.59 -4.56 -3.22
C HIS A 48 -7.85 -5.89 -3.03
N PHE A 49 -7.13 -6.02 -1.92
CA PHE A 49 -6.33 -7.19 -1.55
C PHE A 49 -7.13 -8.10 -0.62
N GLY A 50 -7.90 -9.00 -1.23
CA GLY A 50 -8.65 -10.04 -0.55
C GLY A 50 -8.33 -11.43 -1.06
N LYS A 51 -9.11 -12.42 -0.61
CA LYS A 51 -8.94 -13.83 -0.99
C LYS A 51 -8.77 -14.04 -2.50
N ASP A 52 -9.59 -13.40 -3.32
CA ASP A 52 -9.64 -13.64 -4.76
C ASP A 52 -8.29 -13.43 -5.45
N ILE A 53 -7.53 -12.40 -5.05
CA ILE A 53 -6.22 -12.11 -5.64
C ILE A 53 -5.06 -12.69 -4.84
N LEU A 54 -5.18 -12.82 -3.51
CA LEU A 54 -4.08 -13.28 -2.64
C LEU A 54 -3.97 -14.80 -2.52
N GLU A 55 -5.05 -15.55 -2.71
CA GLU A 55 -5.06 -17.01 -2.54
C GLU A 55 -4.13 -17.72 -3.53
N GLY A 56 -3.17 -18.48 -2.99
CA GLY A 56 -2.20 -19.24 -3.78
C GLY A 56 -1.00 -18.43 -4.26
N THR A 57 -0.86 -17.17 -3.82
CA THR A 57 0.28 -16.31 -4.16
C THR A 57 1.42 -16.46 -3.14
N GLY A 58 2.63 -16.04 -3.53
CA GLY A 58 3.80 -15.99 -2.66
C GLY A 58 3.84 -14.82 -1.66
N VAL A 59 2.82 -13.96 -1.67
CA VAL A 59 2.80 -12.69 -0.92
C VAL A 59 2.77 -12.95 0.58
N LYS A 60 3.72 -12.34 1.31
CA LYS A 60 3.85 -12.43 2.77
C LYS A 60 3.69 -11.08 3.47
N LEU A 61 3.84 -9.97 2.73
CA LEU A 61 3.78 -8.62 3.27
C LEU A 61 3.06 -7.67 2.33
N ILE A 62 2.13 -6.88 2.86
CA ILE A 62 1.47 -5.77 2.15
C ILE A 62 1.70 -4.47 2.93
N CYS A 63 2.32 -3.49 2.31
CA CYS A 63 2.58 -2.17 2.87
C CYS A 63 1.77 -1.13 2.08
N SER A 64 0.74 -0.54 2.68
CA SER A 64 -0.04 0.52 2.04
C SER A 64 0.51 1.90 2.39
N ALA A 65 0.79 2.72 1.36
CA ALA A 65 1.16 4.12 1.50
C ALA A 65 -0.06 5.03 1.78
N THR A 66 -0.99 4.54 2.60
CA THR A 66 -2.26 5.22 2.93
C THR A 66 -2.56 5.07 4.42
N ILE A 67 -3.41 5.94 4.97
CA ILE A 67 -3.80 5.86 6.40
C ILE A 67 -4.76 4.70 6.67
N GLY A 68 -5.70 4.45 5.75
CA GLY A 68 -6.77 3.47 5.88
C GLY A 68 -6.38 2.12 5.27
N PHE A 69 -7.18 1.10 5.56
CA PHE A 69 -6.93 -0.27 5.12
C PHE A 69 -8.17 -0.94 4.50
N ASP A 70 -9.22 -0.18 4.14
CA ASP A 70 -10.45 -0.73 3.57
C ASP A 70 -10.24 -1.55 2.27
N HIS A 71 -9.12 -1.28 1.59
CA HIS A 71 -8.69 -2.00 0.39
C HIS A 71 -7.86 -3.26 0.71
N ILE A 72 -7.73 -3.65 1.98
CA ILE A 72 -7.02 -4.85 2.43
C ILE A 72 -7.99 -5.64 3.31
N ASP A 73 -8.30 -6.88 2.94
CA ASP A 73 -9.02 -7.81 3.81
C ASP A 73 -8.08 -8.29 4.92
N THR A 74 -8.03 -7.52 6.00
CA THR A 74 -7.13 -7.75 7.13
C THR A 74 -7.41 -9.09 7.81
N ARG A 75 -8.67 -9.52 7.87
CA ARG A 75 -9.05 -10.81 8.46
C ARG A 75 -8.52 -11.97 7.62
N TYR A 76 -8.63 -11.87 6.30
CA TYR A 76 -8.05 -12.87 5.41
C TYR A 76 -6.52 -12.90 5.52
N CYS A 77 -5.89 -11.73 5.55
CA CYS A 77 -4.43 -11.62 5.70
C CYS A 77 -3.97 -12.28 7.01
N ASP A 78 -4.61 -11.94 8.14
CA ASP A 78 -4.28 -12.50 9.46
C ASP A 78 -4.48 -14.03 9.48
N ALA A 79 -5.58 -14.53 8.91
CA ALA A 79 -5.87 -15.97 8.84
C ALA A 79 -4.88 -16.75 7.95
N LYS A 80 -4.23 -16.10 6.98
CA LYS A 80 -3.24 -16.70 6.09
C LYS A 80 -1.79 -16.38 6.49
N GLY A 81 -1.58 -15.65 7.57
CA GLY A 81 -0.24 -15.23 8.00
C GLY A 81 0.42 -14.21 7.09
N ILE A 82 -0.36 -13.46 6.30
CA ILE A 82 0.12 -12.36 5.48
C ILE A 82 0.19 -11.12 6.37
N THR A 83 1.38 -10.58 6.58
CA THR A 83 1.57 -9.36 7.36
C THR A 83 1.09 -8.16 6.55
N TRP A 84 0.41 -7.21 7.20
CA TRP A 84 0.01 -5.97 6.56
C TRP A 84 0.32 -4.75 7.44
N ARG A 85 0.67 -3.63 6.80
CA ARG A 85 0.98 -2.35 7.45
C ARG A 85 0.42 -1.19 6.63
N THR A 86 0.00 -0.14 7.32
CA THR A 86 -0.41 1.13 6.73
C THR A 86 0.53 2.25 7.18
N ALA A 87 0.26 3.49 6.74
CA ALA A 87 0.96 4.69 7.18
C ALA A 87 0.01 5.62 7.98
N PRO A 88 -0.39 5.27 9.22
CA PRO A 88 -1.30 6.08 10.01
C PRO A 88 -0.78 7.51 10.20
N GLY A 89 -1.65 8.49 10.01
CA GLY A 89 -1.32 9.90 10.22
C GLY A 89 -0.44 10.54 9.14
N CYS A 90 -0.15 9.85 8.03
CA CYS A 90 0.74 10.38 6.97
C CYS A 90 0.26 11.71 6.34
N ASN A 91 -1.01 12.07 6.49
CA ASN A 91 -1.60 13.33 6.04
C ASN A 91 -2.22 14.17 7.17
N ALA A 92 -2.07 13.78 8.45
CA ALA A 92 -2.74 14.44 9.57
C ALA A 92 -2.31 15.91 9.72
N ASN A 93 -1.01 16.19 9.62
CA ASN A 93 -0.47 17.56 9.69
C ASN A 93 -0.99 18.45 8.55
N SER A 94 -1.24 17.88 7.37
CA SER A 94 -1.82 18.64 6.25
C SER A 94 -3.25 19.09 6.57
N VAL A 95 -4.03 18.24 7.24
CA VAL A 95 -5.39 18.58 7.69
C VAL A 95 -5.34 19.63 8.81
N GLU A 96 -4.42 19.50 9.76
CA GLU A 96 -4.19 20.49 10.82
C GLU A 96 -3.91 21.89 10.23
N GLN A 97 -2.98 21.96 9.27
CA GLN A 97 -2.63 23.21 8.58
C GLN A 97 -3.82 23.79 7.82
N TYR A 98 -4.58 22.94 7.11
CA TYR A 98 -5.76 23.36 6.36
C TYR A 98 -6.83 23.98 7.26
N VAL A 99 -7.15 23.32 8.39
CA VAL A 99 -8.14 23.82 9.35
C VAL A 99 -7.66 25.12 9.99
N THR A 100 -6.39 25.17 10.42
CA THR A 100 -5.80 26.37 11.01
C THR A 100 -5.86 27.56 10.05
N ALA A 101 -5.47 27.37 8.79
CA ALA A 101 -5.51 28.42 7.78
C ALA A 101 -6.95 28.91 7.52
N SER A 102 -7.92 27.98 7.50
CA SER A 102 -9.34 28.30 7.31
C SER A 102 -9.91 29.12 8.46
N LEU A 103 -9.56 28.80 9.70
CA LEU A 103 -9.95 29.58 10.89
C LEU A 103 -9.35 30.99 10.88
N LEU A 104 -8.07 31.12 10.50
CA LEU A 104 -7.41 32.42 10.38
C LEU A 104 -8.00 33.29 9.26
N TYR A 105 -8.43 32.69 8.15
CA TYR A 105 -9.07 33.43 7.05
C TYR A 105 -10.44 34.00 7.43
N LEU A 106 -11.16 33.33 8.33
CA LEU A 106 -12.49 33.73 8.78
C LEU A 106 -12.49 34.72 9.95
N ALA A 107 -11.35 34.89 10.63
CA ALA A 107 -11.17 35.76 11.80
C ALA A 107 -10.94 37.22 11.41
#